data_AF-A0A087TBN0-F1
#
_entry.id   AF-A0A087TBN0-F1
#
_cell.length_a   1.000
_cell.length_b   1.000
_cell.length_c   1.000
_cell.angle_alpha   90.00
_cell.angle_beta   90.00
_cell.angle_gamma   90.00
#
_symmetry.space_group_name_H-M   'P 1'
#
loop_
_entity.id
_entity.type
_entity.pdbx_description
1 polymer ?
#
loop_
_entity_poly.entity_id
_entity_poly.type
_entity_poly.pdbx_seq_one_letter_code
_entity_poly.pdbx_strand_id
1 'polypeptide(L)'
;MFFKMLAEYLLVILSVCITKTRLQRMDGSPFPADSHYSMNINMPDVKPDVPDAYLCTARKLNPNEAYIVKYDPDVNARTAHHMLLFGCKDLQNQNHLYPTYWNCAHGDMCNRMSIMYGWAKNAPAMELPPDVGFLIGGNSSIHYIVLQIHYAKPLPDGTTDNSGLKLHLTSQRQRYITGIRLLLGDNSRIPPHKPKYHIDVNCKFDENYVIHPFAYRVHTHKLGVVVSGYYYNTVNKSWIFLAKGNPQWPQAFYPMQRKHTITNNDILAARCTYNSTEMNVPVKIGSSSTDEMCNLYLMYYTEYRNALSGQSPPCVGVQFRELVQNLPPGNDIPLPRNPEMEQQAFGGGHHHTAITYKNFEKDGFSSPSFNAGFSLSDTSTHYGPKINANGQLNNEYMYKEVYGWPSKDLKFGQIAAVTLDHNGNVAIFHRGDHVWNELTFDYYNNYLPPRDHPIKTPTVIILDSVTGLVMKQWGSGIFYMPHGLFISRDGSFWLTDVALHQVFQFSSTDLEKPALTLGERFVPGNDNRHFCKPASVAVSKSG
;
A
#
# COMPACT_ATOMS: atom_id res chain seq x y z
N MET A 1 68.49 20.56 -41.02
CA MET A 1 67.71 21.81 -41.13
C MET A 1 66.33 21.49 -41.68
N PHE A 2 65.56 20.72 -40.90
CA PHE A 2 64.16 20.32 -41.12
C PHE A 2 63.52 20.08 -39.72
N PHE A 3 63.89 20.93 -38.76
CA PHE A 3 63.55 20.80 -37.33
C PHE A 3 63.39 22.17 -36.66
N LYS A 4 62.83 23.14 -37.40
CA LYS A 4 62.54 24.50 -36.89
C LYS A 4 61.24 25.10 -37.43
N MET A 5 60.29 24.26 -37.84
CA MET A 5 58.99 24.72 -38.33
C MET A 5 57.86 23.78 -37.89
N LEU A 6 57.87 23.40 -36.61
CA LEU A 6 56.77 22.71 -35.93
C LEU A 6 56.55 23.21 -34.49
N ALA A 7 57.35 24.19 -34.03
CA ALA A 7 57.26 24.76 -32.68
C ALA A 7 56.50 26.10 -32.62
N GLU A 8 56.15 26.73 -33.75
CA GLU A 8 55.44 28.03 -33.77
C GLU A 8 53.94 27.92 -34.07
N TYR A 9 53.44 26.76 -34.51
CA TYR A 9 51.99 26.54 -34.69
C TYR A 9 51.27 25.98 -33.44
N LEU A 10 52.00 25.61 -32.38
CA LEU A 10 51.39 25.12 -31.13
C LEU A 10 51.25 26.20 -30.04
N LEU A 11 51.88 27.39 -30.20
CA LEU A 11 51.85 28.44 -29.18
C LEU A 11 50.81 29.55 -29.39
N VAL A 12 50.17 29.65 -30.57
CA VAL A 12 49.12 30.66 -30.83
C VAL A 12 47.70 30.12 -30.50
N ILE A 13 47.52 28.82 -30.35
CA ILE A 13 46.22 28.23 -29.98
C ILE A 13 46.00 28.22 -28.45
N LEU A 14 47.05 28.41 -27.63
CA LEU A 14 46.92 28.45 -26.16
C LEU A 14 46.83 29.85 -25.54
N SER A 15 46.92 30.94 -26.31
CA SER A 15 46.93 32.31 -25.75
C SER A 15 45.70 33.17 -26.06
N VAL A 16 44.65 32.63 -26.70
CA VAL A 16 43.34 33.31 -26.87
C VAL A 16 42.25 32.73 -25.95
N CYS A 17 42.53 31.68 -25.18
CA CYS A 17 41.55 31.07 -24.28
C CYS A 17 41.63 31.53 -22.80
N ILE A 18 42.43 32.54 -22.45
CA ILE A 18 42.62 32.96 -21.04
C ILE A 18 42.01 34.34 -20.70
N THR A 19 41.38 35.04 -21.64
CA THR A 19 40.74 36.34 -21.32
C THR A 19 39.33 36.48 -21.88
N LYS A 20 38.37 35.74 -21.31
CA LYS A 20 36.95 36.15 -21.19
C LYS A 20 36.16 35.15 -20.34
N THR A 21 36.37 35.15 -19.03
CA THR A 21 35.38 34.62 -18.07
C THR A 21 35.67 35.19 -16.67
N ARG A 22 35.40 36.50 -16.52
CA ARG A 22 35.02 37.05 -15.22
C ARG A 22 33.54 37.44 -15.29
N LEU A 23 32.70 36.43 -15.52
CA LEU A 23 31.30 36.47 -15.12
C LEU A 23 31.24 35.85 -13.74
N GLN A 24 30.64 36.58 -12.81
CA GLN A 24 30.43 36.17 -11.43
C GLN A 24 29.84 34.76 -11.40
N ARG A 25 30.54 33.84 -10.72
CA ARG A 25 29.98 32.55 -10.34
C ARG A 25 28.99 32.80 -9.20
N MET A 26 27.78 33.22 -9.55
CA MET A 26 26.62 32.90 -8.74
C MET A 26 26.29 31.44 -9.04
N ASP A 27 26.86 30.51 -8.29
CA ASP A 27 26.32 29.14 -8.21
C ASP A 27 25.02 29.22 -7.40
N GLY A 28 24.00 29.86 -7.99
CA GLY A 28 22.61 29.62 -7.65
C GLY A 28 22.18 28.35 -8.38
N SER A 29 21.57 27.42 -7.64
CA SER A 29 20.93 26.23 -8.20
C SER A 29 20.16 26.55 -9.50
N PRO A 30 20.20 25.69 -10.54
CA PRO A 30 19.39 25.86 -11.76
C PRO A 30 17.88 25.75 -11.48
N PHE A 31 17.50 25.41 -10.24
CA PHE A 31 16.14 25.45 -9.74
C PHE A 31 15.98 26.71 -8.90
N PRO A 32 14.88 27.49 -9.08
CA PRO A 32 14.59 28.64 -8.22
C PRO A 32 14.66 28.20 -6.75
N ALA A 33 15.15 29.10 -5.89
CA ALA A 33 15.25 28.85 -4.45
C ALA A 33 13.94 28.22 -3.95
N ASP A 34 14.05 27.05 -3.32
CA ASP A 34 12.93 26.23 -2.85
C ASP A 34 12.08 27.05 -1.88
N SER A 35 11.02 27.68 -2.40
CA SER A 35 10.10 28.44 -1.58
C SER A 35 9.08 27.46 -1.02
N HIS A 36 9.44 26.82 0.08
CA HIS A 36 8.47 26.19 0.93
C HIS A 36 7.63 27.27 1.61
N TYR A 37 6.31 27.18 1.45
CA TYR A 37 5.36 28.07 2.11
C TYR A 37 4.14 27.27 2.58
N SER A 38 3.29 27.90 3.37
CA SER A 38 2.06 27.29 3.85
C SER A 38 0.84 28.11 3.47
N MET A 39 -0.27 27.44 3.23
CA MET A 39 -1.58 28.03 3.03
C MET A 39 -2.56 27.40 3.99
N ASN A 40 -3.22 28.24 4.78
CA ASN A 40 -4.32 27.80 5.63
C ASN A 40 -5.63 27.83 4.83
N ILE A 41 -6.49 26.84 5.03
CA ILE A 41 -7.90 26.89 4.63
C ILE A 41 -8.71 26.46 5.86
N ASN A 42 -9.41 27.41 6.46
CA ASN A 42 -10.14 27.25 7.70
C ASN A 42 -11.55 27.79 7.53
N MET A 43 -12.49 27.25 8.30
CA MET A 43 -13.83 27.81 8.41
C MET A 43 -13.77 29.24 8.98
N PRO A 44 -14.60 30.18 8.47
CA PRO A 44 -14.64 31.55 8.94
C PRO A 44 -15.49 31.69 10.22
N ASP A 45 -15.02 31.13 11.33
CA ASP A 45 -15.66 31.18 12.66
C ASP A 45 -17.16 30.81 12.60
N VAL A 46 -17.45 29.63 12.05
CA VAL A 46 -18.81 29.18 11.76
C VAL A 46 -19.53 28.70 13.03
N LYS A 47 -20.86 28.84 13.03
CA LYS A 47 -21.74 28.26 14.06
C LYS A 47 -22.76 27.31 13.39
N PRO A 48 -22.48 26.00 13.30
CA PRO A 48 -23.49 25.02 12.94
C PRO A 48 -24.54 24.94 14.05
N ASP A 49 -25.77 25.29 13.68
CA ASP A 49 -26.96 25.38 14.54
C ASP A 49 -27.87 24.16 14.44
N VAL A 50 -27.72 23.37 13.38
CA VAL A 50 -28.44 22.10 13.16
C VAL A 50 -27.52 20.89 13.32
N PRO A 51 -28.03 19.74 13.83
CA PRO A 51 -27.32 18.47 13.76
C PRO A 51 -27.03 18.05 12.31
N ASP A 52 -25.97 17.25 12.11
CA ASP A 52 -25.58 16.70 10.79
C ASP A 52 -25.34 17.80 9.73
N ALA A 53 -24.73 18.92 10.12
CA ALA A 53 -24.46 20.05 9.24
C ALA A 53 -23.19 19.83 8.41
N TYR A 54 -23.27 20.04 7.09
CA TYR A 54 -22.12 20.03 6.18
C TYR A 54 -21.86 21.45 5.71
N LEU A 55 -20.81 22.07 6.26
CA LEU A 55 -20.41 23.42 5.89
C LEU A 55 -19.21 23.38 4.97
N CYS A 56 -19.18 24.30 4.01
CA CYS A 56 -18.09 24.46 3.07
C CYS A 56 -17.56 25.90 3.02
N THR A 57 -16.27 26.05 2.72
CA THR A 57 -15.64 27.33 2.34
C THR A 57 -14.63 27.08 1.22
N ALA A 58 -14.39 28.06 0.35
CA ALA A 58 -13.51 27.91 -0.80
C ALA A 58 -12.37 28.94 -0.81
N ARG A 59 -11.23 28.59 -1.43
CA ARG A 59 -10.15 29.53 -1.72
C ARG A 59 -9.73 29.44 -3.19
N LYS A 60 -9.51 30.60 -3.80
CA LYS A 60 -8.88 30.73 -5.11
C LYS A 60 -7.37 30.57 -4.97
N LEU A 61 -6.78 29.75 -5.84
CA LEU A 61 -5.34 29.51 -5.86
C LEU A 61 -4.60 30.57 -6.66
N ASN A 62 -3.29 30.66 -6.43
CA ASN A 62 -2.40 31.48 -7.26
C ASN A 62 -2.40 30.92 -8.70
N PRO A 63 -2.35 31.78 -9.74
CA PRO A 63 -2.25 31.32 -11.13
C PRO A 63 -0.98 30.51 -11.44
N ASN A 64 0.09 30.63 -10.65
CA ASN A 64 1.31 29.85 -10.85
C ASN A 64 1.17 28.39 -10.38
N GLU A 65 1.95 27.49 -10.98
CA GLU A 65 2.03 26.10 -10.52
C GLU A 65 2.60 26.02 -9.10
N ALA A 66 1.98 25.18 -8.27
CA ALA A 66 2.46 24.83 -6.94
C ALA A 66 2.16 23.37 -6.64
N TYR A 67 2.84 22.83 -5.63
CA TYR A 67 2.77 21.41 -5.28
C TYR A 67 2.47 21.29 -3.79
N ILE A 68 1.34 20.67 -3.42
CA ILE A 68 1.06 20.34 -2.03
C ILE A 68 1.88 19.10 -1.67
N VAL A 69 2.68 19.17 -0.61
CA VAL A 69 3.57 18.08 -0.16
C VAL A 69 3.20 17.54 1.21
N LYS A 70 2.39 18.27 1.98
CA LYS A 70 1.87 17.82 3.28
C LYS A 70 0.53 18.47 3.60
N TYR A 71 -0.35 17.67 4.20
CA TYR A 71 -1.64 18.06 4.75
C TYR A 71 -1.55 18.02 6.28
N ASP A 72 -1.66 19.17 6.93
CA ASP A 72 -1.50 19.33 8.38
C ASP A 72 -2.83 19.82 8.99
N PRO A 73 -3.68 18.90 9.52
CA PRO A 73 -5.02 19.23 10.00
C PRO A 73 -4.95 20.11 11.24
N ASP A 74 -5.67 21.23 11.21
CA ASP A 74 -5.85 22.16 12.32
C ASP A 74 -7.33 22.13 12.72
N VAL A 75 -7.72 21.07 13.41
CA VAL A 75 -9.13 20.71 13.61
C VAL A 75 -9.43 20.51 15.09
N ASN A 76 -10.49 21.15 15.56
CA ASN A 76 -11.07 20.83 16.85
C ASN A 76 -11.85 19.51 16.74
N ALA A 77 -11.22 18.40 17.14
CA ALA A 77 -11.82 17.07 17.04
C ALA A 77 -13.06 16.86 17.93
N ARG A 78 -13.39 17.80 18.83
CA ARG A 78 -14.64 17.78 19.60
C ARG A 78 -15.85 18.25 18.81
N THR A 79 -15.63 19.06 17.78
CA THR A 79 -16.67 19.74 16.99
C THR A 79 -16.82 19.12 15.61
N ALA A 80 -15.71 18.94 14.90
CA ALA A 80 -15.69 18.37 13.56
C ALA A 80 -15.76 16.82 13.60
N HIS A 81 -16.71 16.24 12.86
CA HIS A 81 -16.84 14.80 12.71
C HIS A 81 -15.89 14.26 11.62
N HIS A 82 -15.80 14.91 10.47
CA HIS A 82 -14.81 14.63 9.45
C HIS A 82 -14.60 15.86 8.58
N MET A 83 -13.49 15.89 7.84
CA MET A 83 -13.10 17.00 6.98
C MET A 83 -12.61 16.47 5.65
N LEU A 84 -13.07 17.05 4.54
CA LEU A 84 -12.64 16.71 3.19
C LEU A 84 -12.12 17.96 2.49
N LEU A 85 -11.05 17.79 1.71
CA LEU A 85 -10.55 18.83 0.82
C LEU A 85 -10.79 18.40 -0.62
N PHE A 86 -11.38 19.29 -1.40
CA PHE A 86 -11.61 19.11 -2.81
C PHE A 86 -10.87 20.15 -3.64
N GLY A 87 -10.45 19.75 -4.84
CA GLY A 87 -9.89 20.61 -5.87
C GLY A 87 -10.88 20.78 -7.02
N CYS A 88 -10.99 21.99 -7.53
CA CYS A 88 -11.96 22.36 -8.54
C CYS A 88 -11.33 23.19 -9.65
N LYS A 89 -11.82 23.03 -10.88
CA LYS A 89 -11.45 23.94 -11.97
C LYS A 89 -12.13 25.29 -11.80
N ASP A 90 -13.43 25.28 -11.54
CA ASP A 90 -14.25 26.48 -11.38
C ASP A 90 -15.26 26.29 -10.25
N LEU A 91 -15.50 27.36 -9.47
CA LEU A 91 -16.58 27.41 -8.48
C LEU A 91 -17.90 27.74 -9.17
N GLN A 92 -18.98 27.09 -8.74
CA GLN A 92 -20.34 27.38 -9.22
C GLN A 92 -20.84 28.76 -8.78
N ASN A 93 -20.45 29.18 -7.57
CA ASN A 93 -20.79 30.48 -7.01
C ASN A 93 -19.54 31.14 -6.42
N GLN A 94 -19.14 32.31 -6.93
CA GLN A 94 -17.96 33.02 -6.44
C GLN A 94 -18.18 33.63 -5.04
N ASN A 95 -19.44 33.78 -4.60
CA ASN A 95 -19.76 34.25 -3.25
C ASN A 95 -19.41 33.22 -2.16
N HIS A 96 -18.98 32.02 -2.54
CA HIS A 96 -18.54 30.95 -1.64
C HIS A 96 -17.05 31.03 -1.26
N LEU A 97 -16.32 32.03 -1.78
CA LEU A 97 -14.93 32.28 -1.42
C LEU A 97 -14.81 32.81 0.01
N TYR A 98 -13.83 32.28 0.75
CA TYR A 98 -13.42 32.78 2.06
C TYR A 98 -13.31 34.33 2.04
N PRO A 99 -13.86 35.06 3.04
CA PRO A 99 -14.28 34.58 4.36
C PRO A 99 -15.75 34.14 4.47
N THR A 100 -16.41 33.75 3.38
CA THR A 100 -17.78 33.21 3.44
C THR A 100 -17.79 31.67 3.57
N TYR A 101 -18.98 31.15 3.89
CA TYR A 101 -19.27 29.73 3.95
C TYR A 101 -20.72 29.45 3.51
N TRP A 102 -21.03 28.19 3.21
CA TRP A 102 -22.38 27.76 2.85
C TRP A 102 -22.65 26.33 3.31
N ASN A 103 -23.93 25.94 3.32
CA ASN A 103 -24.32 24.54 3.50
C ASN A 103 -24.17 23.79 2.18
N CYS A 104 -23.32 22.77 2.17
CA CYS A 104 -22.96 22.00 0.99
C CYS A 104 -23.41 20.54 1.04
N ALA A 105 -24.35 20.19 1.93
CA ALA A 105 -24.86 18.82 2.10
C ALA A 105 -25.40 18.20 0.80
N HIS A 106 -25.94 19.01 -0.11
CA HIS A 106 -26.64 18.54 -1.33
C HIS A 106 -25.93 18.85 -2.65
N GLY A 107 -24.60 19.00 -2.64
CA GLY A 107 -23.81 18.96 -3.89
C GLY A 107 -23.50 20.31 -4.53
N ASP A 108 -23.67 21.41 -3.80
CA ASP A 108 -23.31 22.77 -4.24
C ASP A 108 -21.81 23.04 -4.06
N MET A 109 -20.95 22.17 -4.57
CA MET A 109 -19.49 22.29 -4.37
C MET A 109 -18.82 22.99 -5.55
N CYS A 110 -18.59 22.26 -6.64
CA CYS A 110 -17.92 22.81 -7.82
C CYS A 110 -17.96 21.87 -9.03
N ASN A 111 -17.62 22.41 -10.20
CA ASN A 111 -17.51 21.64 -11.43
C ASN A 111 -16.17 20.91 -11.51
N ARG A 112 -16.17 19.66 -12.02
CA ARG A 112 -14.99 18.79 -12.14
C ARG A 112 -14.24 18.65 -10.81
N MET A 113 -15.01 18.45 -9.75
CA MET A 113 -14.51 18.26 -8.40
C MET A 113 -13.63 17.01 -8.31
N SER A 114 -12.53 17.14 -7.59
CA SER A 114 -11.69 16.03 -7.19
C SER A 114 -11.47 16.05 -5.69
N ILE A 115 -11.56 14.90 -5.03
CA ILE A 115 -11.06 14.76 -3.67
C ILE A 115 -9.52 14.85 -3.67
N MET A 116 -8.97 15.62 -2.75
CA MET A 116 -7.52 15.78 -2.59
C MET A 116 -7.04 15.18 -1.27
N TYR A 117 -7.85 15.30 -0.22
CA TYR A 117 -7.53 14.85 1.12
C TYR A 117 -8.80 14.54 1.90
N GLY A 118 -8.70 13.64 2.87
CA GLY A 118 -9.77 13.32 3.80
C GLY A 118 -9.21 13.04 5.19
N TRP A 119 -9.84 13.63 6.19
CA TRP A 119 -9.51 13.53 7.59
C TRP A 119 -10.74 13.08 8.37
N ALA A 120 -10.53 12.22 9.36
CA ALA A 120 -11.55 11.82 10.30
C ALA A 120 -10.95 11.83 11.71
N LYS A 121 -11.70 12.37 12.67
CA LYS A 121 -11.43 12.47 14.13
C LYS A 121 -10.05 11.96 14.58
N ASN A 122 -9.15 12.90 14.84
CA ASN A 122 -7.78 12.68 15.34
C ASN A 122 -6.81 11.97 14.37
N ALA A 123 -7.15 11.86 13.08
CA ALA A 123 -6.18 11.40 12.08
C ALA A 123 -4.96 12.34 12.09
N PRO A 124 -3.72 11.80 12.11
CA PRO A 124 -2.52 12.63 12.13
C PRO A 124 -2.30 13.36 10.80
N ALA A 125 -1.35 14.31 10.80
CA ALA A 125 -0.87 14.94 9.57
C ALA A 125 -0.41 13.89 8.56
N MET A 126 -0.66 14.16 7.28
CA MET A 126 -0.29 13.29 6.16
C MET A 126 0.80 13.98 5.34
N GLU A 127 2.01 13.42 5.41
CA GLU A 127 3.11 13.82 4.51
C GLU A 127 3.03 13.00 3.24
N LEU A 128 3.19 13.60 2.07
CA LEU A 128 3.30 12.82 0.84
C LEU A 128 4.68 12.13 0.78
N PRO A 129 4.83 11.04 0.01
CA PRO A 129 6.15 10.46 -0.21
C PRO A 129 7.14 11.50 -0.74
N PRO A 130 8.46 11.37 -0.46
CA PRO A 130 9.46 12.28 -0.99
C PRO A 130 9.38 12.42 -2.52
N ASP A 131 9.61 13.63 -3.02
CA ASP A 131 9.53 14.00 -4.44
C ASP A 131 8.13 13.84 -5.08
N VAL A 132 7.08 13.62 -4.28
CA VAL A 132 5.68 13.57 -4.72
C VAL A 132 4.95 14.84 -4.28
N GLY A 133 4.24 15.48 -5.21
CA GLY A 133 3.37 16.62 -4.89
C GLY A 133 2.02 16.58 -5.59
N PHE A 134 0.98 17.10 -4.94
CA PHE A 134 -0.31 17.31 -5.56
C PHE A 134 -0.26 18.61 -6.35
N LEU A 135 -0.26 18.52 -7.69
CA LEU A 135 -0.14 19.68 -8.58
C LEU A 135 -1.43 20.51 -8.53
N ILE A 136 -1.26 21.81 -8.29
CA ILE A 136 -2.33 22.82 -8.26
C ILE A 136 -1.91 24.10 -8.99
N GLY A 137 -2.86 24.96 -9.35
CA GLY A 137 -2.59 26.19 -10.09
C GLY A 137 -2.08 25.93 -11.51
N GLY A 138 -1.59 26.96 -12.19
CA GLY A 138 -1.03 26.87 -13.55
C GLY A 138 -1.93 26.13 -14.53
N ASN A 139 -1.34 25.18 -15.27
CA ASN A 139 -2.04 24.35 -16.25
C ASN A 139 -2.79 23.15 -15.64
N SER A 140 -2.83 23.02 -14.31
CA SER A 140 -3.58 21.96 -13.65
C SER A 140 -5.10 22.16 -13.80
N SER A 141 -5.87 21.11 -13.48
CA SER A 141 -7.33 21.19 -13.40
C SER A 141 -7.84 21.77 -12.07
N ILE A 142 -6.97 22.25 -11.19
CA ILE A 142 -7.31 22.69 -9.83
C ILE A 142 -6.88 24.15 -9.65
N HIS A 143 -7.83 25.06 -9.79
CA HIS A 143 -7.65 26.50 -9.58
C HIS A 143 -8.34 27.02 -8.32
N TYR A 144 -9.20 26.19 -7.73
CA TYR A 144 -9.85 26.44 -6.45
C TYR A 144 -9.73 25.21 -5.56
N ILE A 145 -9.67 25.44 -4.25
CA ILE A 145 -9.80 24.40 -3.25
C ILE A 145 -11.04 24.67 -2.41
N VAL A 146 -11.78 23.61 -2.07
CA VAL A 146 -13.00 23.67 -1.27
C VAL A 146 -12.81 22.77 -0.06
N LEU A 147 -12.91 23.36 1.12
CA LEU A 147 -12.91 22.66 2.39
C LEU A 147 -14.35 22.35 2.79
N GLN A 148 -14.65 21.09 3.06
CA GLN A 148 -15.90 20.64 3.65
C GLN A 148 -15.65 20.10 5.05
N ILE A 149 -16.44 20.53 6.02
CA ILE A 149 -16.45 19.96 7.38
C ILE A 149 -17.87 19.52 7.71
N HIS A 150 -17.98 18.27 8.15
CA HIS A 150 -19.20 17.73 8.71
C HIS A 150 -19.19 17.91 10.23
N TYR A 151 -20.21 18.59 10.76
CA TYR A 151 -20.48 18.77 12.18
C TYR A 151 -21.65 17.88 12.60
N ALA A 152 -21.34 16.81 13.33
CA ALA A 152 -22.37 15.86 13.77
C ALA A 152 -23.31 16.44 14.85
N LYS A 153 -22.85 17.46 15.60
CA LYS A 153 -23.60 18.10 16.68
C LYS A 153 -23.55 19.63 16.53
N PRO A 154 -24.61 20.35 16.91
CA PRO A 154 -24.56 21.79 17.05
C PRO A 154 -23.48 22.23 18.04
N LEU A 155 -22.93 23.42 17.82
CA LEU A 155 -21.99 24.01 18.77
C LEU A 155 -22.72 24.64 19.97
N PRO A 156 -22.11 24.64 21.17
CA PRO A 156 -22.63 25.38 22.32
C PRO A 156 -22.86 26.86 22.00
N ASP A 157 -23.85 27.47 22.63
CA ASP A 157 -24.11 28.90 22.47
C ASP A 157 -22.90 29.74 22.88
N GLY A 158 -22.64 30.79 22.10
CA GLY A 158 -21.47 31.67 22.27
C GLY A 158 -20.15 31.10 21.76
N THR A 159 -20.14 29.90 21.15
CA THR A 159 -18.94 29.31 20.53
C THR A 159 -19.02 29.31 19.01
N THR A 160 -17.86 29.43 18.36
CA THR A 160 -17.66 29.33 16.93
C THR A 160 -16.56 28.30 16.65
N ASP A 161 -16.47 27.83 15.41
CA ASP A 161 -15.44 26.90 14.97
C ASP A 161 -14.68 27.45 13.76
N ASN A 162 -13.35 27.38 13.84
CA ASN A 162 -12.42 27.76 12.77
C ASN A 162 -11.57 26.58 12.30
N SER A 163 -12.05 25.35 12.48
CA SER A 163 -11.36 24.14 12.08
C SER A 163 -11.05 24.16 10.58
N GLY A 164 -9.95 23.52 10.22
CA GLY A 164 -9.48 23.46 8.85
C GLY A 164 -8.17 22.72 8.69
N LEU A 165 -7.40 23.20 7.72
CA LEU A 165 -6.24 22.50 7.21
C LEU A 165 -5.15 23.48 6.83
N LYS A 166 -3.93 23.23 7.31
CA LYS A 166 -2.73 23.87 6.83
C LYS A 166 -2.10 23.00 5.74
N LEU A 167 -1.99 23.57 4.55
CA LEU A 167 -1.33 22.96 3.41
C LEU A 167 0.13 23.44 3.38
N HIS A 168 1.07 22.50 3.26
CA HIS A 168 2.46 22.85 2.98
C HIS A 168 2.71 22.68 1.49
N LEU A 169 3.23 23.74 0.87
CA LEU A 169 3.45 23.82 -0.56
C LEU A 169 4.91 24.13 -0.87
N THR A 170 5.32 23.79 -2.08
CA THR A 170 6.55 24.28 -2.70
C THR A 170 6.25 24.74 -4.13
N SER A 171 7.02 25.73 -4.60
CA SER A 171 7.08 26.11 -6.01
C SER A 171 8.06 25.25 -6.82
N GLN A 172 8.91 24.47 -6.14
CA GLN A 172 9.81 23.53 -6.78
C GLN A 172 9.03 22.37 -7.39
N ARG A 173 9.22 22.19 -8.70
CA ARG A 173 8.62 21.08 -9.44
C ARG A 173 9.03 19.74 -8.85
N GLN A 174 8.03 18.95 -8.49
CA GLN A 174 8.22 17.59 -7.97
C GLN A 174 8.49 16.61 -9.11
N ARG A 175 9.29 15.57 -8.85
CA ARG A 175 9.57 14.51 -9.83
C ARG A 175 8.32 13.72 -10.17
N TYR A 176 7.50 13.49 -9.16
CA TYR A 176 6.25 12.77 -9.24
C TYR A 176 5.09 13.67 -8.85
N ILE A 177 3.97 13.43 -9.52
CA ILE A 177 2.69 14.05 -9.18
C ILE A 177 1.80 13.01 -8.55
N THR A 178 0.96 13.41 -7.59
CA THR A 178 -0.07 12.54 -7.02
C THR A 178 -1.45 12.82 -7.62
N GLY A 179 -2.27 11.78 -7.68
CA GLY A 179 -3.68 11.84 -8.05
C GLY A 179 -4.49 10.82 -7.27
N ILE A 180 -5.81 10.79 -7.50
CA ILE A 180 -6.72 9.84 -6.86
C ILE A 180 -7.51 9.09 -7.92
N ARG A 181 -7.40 7.76 -7.92
CA ARG A 181 -8.23 6.87 -8.73
C ARG A 181 -9.41 6.43 -7.86
N LEU A 182 -10.61 6.87 -8.22
CA LEU A 182 -11.85 6.49 -7.54
C LEU A 182 -12.46 5.26 -8.21
N LEU A 183 -12.75 4.22 -7.42
CA LEU A 183 -13.65 3.12 -7.77
C LEU A 183 -14.99 3.35 -7.08
N LEU A 184 -16.05 3.43 -7.87
CA LEU A 184 -17.38 3.87 -7.48
C LEU A 184 -18.44 2.84 -7.89
N GLY A 185 -19.30 2.43 -6.95
CA GLY A 185 -20.48 1.62 -7.22
C GLY A 185 -21.43 2.29 -8.23
N ASP A 186 -22.08 1.50 -9.07
CA ASP A 186 -23.09 2.01 -9.99
C ASP A 186 -24.42 2.31 -9.27
N ASN A 187 -25.49 2.55 -10.02
CA ASN A 187 -26.84 2.82 -9.51
C ASN A 187 -27.56 1.57 -8.95
N SER A 188 -26.79 0.62 -8.39
CA SER A 188 -27.30 -0.58 -7.74
C SER A 188 -28.20 -0.29 -6.54
N ARG A 189 -29.04 -1.27 -6.19
CA ARG A 189 -29.91 -1.23 -5.01
C ARG A 189 -29.64 -2.43 -4.12
N ILE A 190 -29.35 -2.16 -2.86
CA ILE A 190 -29.18 -3.16 -1.81
C ILE A 190 -30.58 -3.60 -1.36
N PRO A 191 -30.96 -4.87 -1.57
CA PRO A 191 -32.27 -5.37 -1.13
C PRO A 191 -32.34 -5.47 0.40
N PRO A 192 -33.54 -5.37 0.99
CA PRO A 192 -33.75 -5.55 2.42
C PRO A 192 -33.48 -6.99 2.87
N HIS A 193 -33.28 -7.17 4.17
CA HIS A 193 -33.12 -8.48 4.82
C HIS A 193 -31.97 -9.35 4.27
N LYS A 194 -30.87 -8.73 3.84
CA LYS A 194 -29.65 -9.47 3.45
C LYS A 194 -28.58 -9.31 4.53
N PRO A 195 -28.18 -10.40 5.20
CA PRO A 195 -27.03 -10.35 6.11
C PRO A 195 -25.70 -10.11 5.38
N LYS A 196 -25.69 -10.38 4.07
CA LYS A 196 -24.56 -10.15 3.20
C LYS A 196 -25.04 -9.82 1.78
N TYR A 197 -24.65 -8.66 1.27
CA TYR A 197 -24.89 -8.26 -0.12
C TYR A 197 -23.65 -7.54 -0.67
N HIS A 198 -23.32 -7.76 -1.94
CA HIS A 198 -22.13 -7.20 -2.57
C HIS A 198 -22.51 -6.19 -3.64
N ILE A 199 -21.80 -5.06 -3.65
CA ILE A 199 -21.71 -4.18 -4.81
C ILE A 199 -20.27 -4.19 -5.26
N ASP A 200 -20.08 -4.57 -6.52
CA ASP A 200 -18.78 -4.74 -7.14
C ASP A 200 -18.50 -3.58 -8.09
N VAL A 201 -17.21 -3.28 -8.24
CA VAL A 201 -16.69 -2.30 -9.18
C VAL A 201 -15.51 -2.93 -9.89
N ASN A 202 -15.44 -2.84 -11.21
CA ASN A 202 -14.18 -3.03 -11.91
C ASN A 202 -14.10 -2.29 -13.23
N CYS A 203 -12.88 -1.94 -13.61
CA CYS A 203 -12.59 -1.34 -14.89
C CYS A 203 -11.17 -1.63 -15.31
N LYS A 204 -10.95 -1.61 -16.61
CA LYS A 204 -9.61 -1.59 -17.19
C LYS A 204 -8.92 -0.28 -16.84
N PHE A 205 -7.66 -0.36 -16.42
CA PHE A 205 -6.76 0.77 -16.36
C PHE A 205 -6.21 1.04 -17.77
N ASP A 206 -6.81 2.00 -18.46
CA ASP A 206 -6.57 2.30 -19.88
C ASP A 206 -5.82 3.63 -20.08
N GLU A 207 -4.81 3.83 -19.25
CA GLU A 207 -3.96 5.03 -19.30
C GLU A 207 -2.64 4.72 -20.00
N ASN A 208 -2.05 5.71 -20.69
CA ASN A 208 -0.74 5.57 -21.34
C ASN A 208 0.45 5.77 -20.39
N TYR A 209 0.21 5.73 -19.08
CA TYR A 209 1.20 5.88 -18.03
C TYR A 209 1.00 4.82 -16.94
N VAL A 210 1.98 4.70 -16.06
CA VAL A 210 1.97 3.80 -14.91
C VAL A 210 1.63 4.58 -13.65
N ILE A 211 0.89 3.98 -12.73
CA ILE A 211 0.61 4.56 -11.41
C ILE A 211 1.10 3.64 -10.30
N HIS A 212 1.49 4.27 -9.19
CA HIS A 212 1.93 3.61 -7.98
C HIS A 212 1.06 4.05 -6.81
N PRO A 213 -0.02 3.29 -6.50
CA PRO A 213 -0.82 3.54 -5.32
C PRO A 213 0.02 3.44 -4.04
N PHE A 214 -0.18 4.38 -3.13
CA PHE A 214 0.55 4.43 -1.85
C PHE A 214 -0.37 4.68 -0.65
N ALA A 215 -1.60 5.17 -0.86
CA ALA A 215 -2.60 5.30 0.18
C ALA A 215 -3.99 4.94 -0.34
N TYR A 216 -4.89 4.52 0.55
CA TYR A 216 -6.28 4.23 0.20
C TYR A 216 -7.26 4.79 1.22
N ARG A 217 -8.45 5.14 0.76
CA ARG A 217 -9.60 5.48 1.62
C ARG A 217 -10.79 4.67 1.18
N VAL A 218 -11.52 4.11 2.15
CA VAL A 218 -12.80 3.42 1.90
C VAL A 218 -13.94 4.31 2.40
N HIS A 219 -15.09 4.25 1.73
CA HIS A 219 -16.27 5.00 2.15
C HIS A 219 -17.55 4.26 1.75
N THR A 220 -18.43 4.11 2.74
CA THR A 220 -19.83 3.70 2.64
C THR A 220 -20.62 4.51 3.67
N HIS A 221 -21.94 4.39 3.68
CA HIS A 221 -22.77 4.82 4.81
C HIS A 221 -22.93 3.65 5.81
N LYS A 222 -24.03 3.61 6.55
CA LYS A 222 -24.22 2.79 7.75
C LYS A 222 -24.20 1.27 7.52
N LEU A 223 -24.60 0.80 6.34
CA LEU A 223 -24.78 -0.62 6.04
C LEU A 223 -23.47 -1.33 5.64
N GLY A 224 -22.46 -0.58 5.21
CA GLY A 224 -21.19 -1.15 4.75
C GLY A 224 -20.40 -1.76 5.90
N VAL A 225 -19.96 -3.01 5.72
CA VAL A 225 -19.19 -3.76 6.72
C VAL A 225 -17.72 -3.91 6.37
N VAL A 226 -17.40 -4.00 5.07
CA VAL A 226 -16.01 -4.05 4.58
C VAL A 226 -15.96 -3.62 3.12
N VAL A 227 -14.89 -2.92 2.76
CA VAL A 227 -14.52 -2.62 1.38
C VAL A 227 -13.15 -3.21 1.11
N SER A 228 -13.05 -4.03 0.06
CA SER A 228 -11.80 -4.66 -0.38
C SER A 228 -11.46 -4.24 -1.81
N GLY A 229 -10.19 -3.99 -2.07
CA GLY A 229 -9.66 -3.57 -3.36
C GLY A 229 -8.55 -4.50 -3.85
N TYR A 230 -8.55 -4.75 -5.15
CA TYR A 230 -7.59 -5.60 -5.85
C TYR A 230 -7.27 -5.00 -7.23
N TYR A 231 -6.20 -5.48 -7.86
CA TYR A 231 -6.12 -5.44 -9.31
C TYR A 231 -5.79 -6.82 -9.87
N TYR A 232 -6.35 -7.11 -11.04
CA TYR A 232 -6.07 -8.30 -11.80
C TYR A 232 -5.02 -7.96 -12.85
N ASN A 233 -3.87 -8.62 -12.78
CA ASN A 233 -2.83 -8.48 -13.79
C ASN A 233 -3.14 -9.39 -14.98
N THR A 234 -3.34 -8.77 -16.14
CA THR A 234 -3.83 -9.47 -17.34
C THR A 234 -2.76 -10.31 -18.02
N VAL A 235 -1.47 -10.08 -17.71
CA VAL A 235 -0.34 -10.85 -18.25
C VAL A 235 -0.17 -12.17 -17.49
N ASN A 236 -0.05 -12.10 -16.17
CA ASN A 236 0.15 -13.28 -15.32
C ASN A 236 -1.16 -13.95 -14.89
N LYS A 237 -2.31 -13.37 -15.24
CA LYS A 237 -3.66 -13.85 -14.95
C LYS A 237 -3.92 -14.05 -13.45
N SER A 238 -3.38 -13.19 -12.60
CA SER A 238 -3.48 -13.30 -11.14
C SER A 238 -4.06 -12.04 -10.48
N TRP A 239 -4.71 -12.26 -9.35
CA TRP A 239 -5.20 -11.19 -8.48
C TRP A 239 -4.14 -10.74 -7.49
N ILE A 240 -4.01 -9.43 -7.35
CA ILE A 240 -3.09 -8.79 -6.40
C ILE A 240 -3.93 -7.91 -5.47
N PHE A 241 -3.75 -8.13 -4.17
CA PHE A 241 -4.39 -7.34 -3.11
C PHE A 241 -3.89 -5.90 -3.12
N LEU A 242 -4.78 -4.91 -2.99
CA LEU A 242 -4.43 -3.49 -2.85
C LEU A 242 -4.77 -2.95 -1.47
N ALA A 243 -6.02 -3.18 -1.03
CA ALA A 243 -6.58 -2.46 0.10
C ALA A 243 -7.70 -3.26 0.75
N LYS A 244 -7.86 -3.09 2.06
CA LYS A 244 -9.04 -3.56 2.80
C LYS A 244 -9.30 -2.62 3.96
N GLY A 245 -10.54 -2.18 4.10
CA GLY A 245 -10.93 -1.23 5.12
C GLY A 245 -12.32 -1.51 5.67
N ASN A 246 -12.50 -1.26 6.97
CA ASN A 246 -13.81 -1.17 7.58
C ASN A 246 -14.30 0.27 7.37
N PRO A 247 -15.38 0.50 6.60
CA PRO A 247 -15.83 1.85 6.30
C PRO A 247 -16.49 2.56 7.50
N GLN A 248 -16.75 1.87 8.62
CA GLN A 248 -17.24 2.49 9.87
C GLN A 248 -16.11 3.01 10.76
N TRP A 249 -14.85 2.69 10.46
CA TRP A 249 -13.68 3.29 11.12
C TRP A 249 -13.41 4.70 10.57
N PRO A 250 -12.51 5.50 11.17
CA PRO A 250 -12.20 6.84 10.67
C PRO A 250 -11.86 6.80 9.18
N GLN A 251 -12.61 7.50 8.36
CA GLN A 251 -12.50 7.41 6.91
C GLN A 251 -11.42 8.38 6.36
N ALA A 252 -10.18 8.18 6.80
CA ALA A 252 -8.99 8.88 6.32
C ALA A 252 -8.29 8.10 5.19
N PHE A 253 -7.23 8.68 4.61
CA PHE A 253 -6.30 7.94 3.77
C PHE A 253 -5.31 7.16 4.62
N TYR A 254 -5.35 5.84 4.50
CA TYR A 254 -4.43 4.91 5.16
C TYR A 254 -3.29 4.54 4.23
N PRO A 255 -2.06 4.41 4.75
CA PRO A 255 -0.94 3.96 3.94
C PRO A 255 -1.13 2.52 3.47
N MET A 256 -0.71 2.24 2.24
CA MET A 256 -0.63 0.89 1.73
C MET A 256 0.58 0.17 2.31
N GLN A 257 0.44 -1.12 2.59
CA GLN A 257 1.50 -1.92 3.20
C GLN A 257 2.56 -2.39 2.19
N ARG A 258 2.21 -2.39 0.89
CA ARG A 258 3.07 -2.89 -0.18
C ARG A 258 3.14 -1.87 -1.30
N LYS A 259 4.25 -1.92 -2.05
CA LYS A 259 4.38 -1.19 -3.31
C LYS A 259 3.56 -1.91 -4.38
N HIS A 260 2.74 -1.14 -5.07
CA HIS A 260 1.98 -1.61 -6.22
C HIS A 260 2.37 -0.81 -7.46
N THR A 261 2.38 -1.50 -8.59
CA THR A 261 2.63 -0.90 -9.90
C THR A 261 1.49 -1.35 -10.79
N ILE A 262 0.63 -0.40 -11.14
CA ILE A 262 -0.51 -0.63 -12.04
C ILE A 262 -0.16 -0.05 -13.39
N THR A 263 -0.29 -0.89 -14.40
CA THR A 263 0.10 -0.63 -15.78
C THR A 263 -1.11 -0.72 -16.71
N ASN A 264 -0.95 -0.26 -17.95
CA ASN A 264 -2.00 -0.35 -18.95
C ASN A 264 -2.49 -1.80 -19.11
N ASN A 265 -3.81 -1.96 -19.18
CA ASN A 265 -4.55 -3.23 -19.22
C ASN A 265 -4.70 -3.98 -17.89
N ASP A 266 -4.11 -3.56 -16.78
CA ASP A 266 -4.49 -4.12 -15.48
C ASP A 266 -5.96 -3.77 -15.18
N ILE A 267 -6.69 -4.66 -14.50
CA ILE A 267 -8.10 -4.44 -14.18
C ILE A 267 -8.23 -4.15 -12.70
N LEU A 268 -8.56 -2.90 -12.38
CA LEU A 268 -8.82 -2.48 -11.01
C LEU A 268 -10.18 -3.02 -10.58
N ALA A 269 -10.28 -3.54 -9.36
CA ALA A 269 -11.51 -4.05 -8.81
C ALA A 269 -11.71 -3.68 -7.34
N ALA A 270 -12.95 -3.45 -6.95
CA ALA A 270 -13.36 -3.31 -5.56
C ALA A 270 -14.65 -4.09 -5.30
N ARG A 271 -14.84 -4.51 -4.05
CA ARG A 271 -16.10 -5.05 -3.53
C ARG A 271 -16.44 -4.34 -2.23
N CYS A 272 -17.64 -3.79 -2.18
CA CYS A 272 -18.27 -3.32 -0.95
C CYS A 272 -19.27 -4.37 -0.47
N THR A 273 -19.10 -4.81 0.77
CA THR A 273 -20.00 -5.76 1.41
C THR A 273 -20.89 -5.02 2.40
N TYR A 274 -22.18 -5.32 2.37
CA TYR A 274 -23.22 -4.68 3.19
C TYR A 274 -23.98 -5.70 4.03
N ASN A 275 -24.48 -5.22 5.17
CA ASN A 275 -25.49 -5.90 5.97
C ASN A 275 -26.77 -5.05 6.01
N SER A 276 -27.83 -5.51 5.35
CA SER A 276 -29.14 -4.87 5.28
C SER A 276 -30.22 -5.67 6.03
N THR A 277 -29.84 -6.53 6.99
CA THR A 277 -30.77 -7.41 7.73
C THR A 277 -31.93 -6.64 8.36
N GLU A 278 -31.62 -5.47 8.93
CA GLU A 278 -32.56 -4.60 9.65
C GLU A 278 -33.34 -3.65 8.73
N MET A 279 -33.00 -3.60 7.43
CA MET A 279 -33.69 -2.73 6.48
C MET A 279 -34.99 -3.38 6.01
N ASN A 280 -36.06 -2.59 5.95
CA ASN A 280 -37.37 -3.02 5.46
C ASN A 280 -37.65 -2.60 4.00
N VAL A 281 -36.83 -1.72 3.44
CA VAL A 281 -36.94 -1.24 2.06
C VAL A 281 -35.57 -1.30 1.35
N PRO A 282 -35.53 -1.46 0.03
CA PRO A 282 -34.27 -1.41 -0.71
C PRO A 282 -33.57 -0.05 -0.56
N VAL A 283 -32.26 -0.08 -0.33
CA VAL A 283 -31.42 1.13 -0.22
C VAL A 283 -30.66 1.30 -1.53
N LYS A 284 -30.79 2.48 -2.16
CA LYS A 284 -30.08 2.78 -3.41
C LYS A 284 -28.67 3.30 -3.14
N ILE A 285 -27.78 3.17 -4.11
CA ILE A 285 -26.54 3.95 -4.12
C ILE A 285 -26.86 5.43 -4.42
N GLY A 286 -26.31 6.35 -3.63
CA GLY A 286 -26.59 7.78 -3.70
C GLY A 286 -25.82 8.60 -2.66
N SER A 287 -26.00 9.93 -2.69
CA SER A 287 -25.23 10.87 -1.85
C SER A 287 -25.88 11.24 -0.52
N SER A 288 -27.15 10.88 -0.32
CA SER A 288 -27.87 11.14 0.93
C SER A 288 -27.40 10.22 2.06
N SER A 289 -27.50 10.67 3.32
CA SER A 289 -27.31 9.82 4.50
C SER A 289 -28.30 8.65 4.59
N THR A 290 -29.43 8.72 3.88
CA THR A 290 -30.42 7.64 3.73
C THR A 290 -30.12 6.67 2.58
N ASP A 291 -29.21 7.04 1.69
CA ASP A 291 -28.72 6.18 0.61
C ASP A 291 -27.47 5.41 1.09
N GLU A 292 -26.86 4.62 0.22
CA GLU A 292 -25.56 4.01 0.45
C GLU A 292 -24.51 4.47 -0.57
N MET A 293 -23.24 4.24 -0.25
CA MET A 293 -22.13 4.46 -1.17
C MET A 293 -21.21 3.24 -1.23
N CYS A 294 -20.50 3.08 -2.35
CA CYS A 294 -19.43 2.10 -2.51
C CYS A 294 -18.23 2.79 -3.13
N ASN A 295 -17.33 3.33 -2.30
CA ASN A 295 -16.20 4.10 -2.80
C ASN A 295 -14.88 3.54 -2.25
N LEU A 296 -13.95 3.27 -3.16
CA LEU A 296 -12.55 3.03 -2.86
C LEU A 296 -11.72 4.08 -3.59
N TYR A 297 -11.03 4.92 -2.82
CA TYR A 297 -10.11 5.94 -3.34
C TYR A 297 -8.69 5.40 -3.23
N LEU A 298 -7.97 5.36 -4.34
CA LEU A 298 -6.55 4.99 -4.38
C LEU A 298 -5.75 6.26 -4.66
N MET A 299 -5.01 6.75 -3.68
CA MET A 299 -4.04 7.82 -3.89
C MET A 299 -2.78 7.21 -4.48
N TYR A 300 -2.33 7.73 -5.62
CA TYR A 300 -1.22 7.19 -6.40
C TYR A 300 -0.28 8.29 -6.82
N TYR A 301 0.99 7.95 -7.08
CA TYR A 301 1.90 8.84 -7.79
C TYR A 301 2.24 8.32 -9.20
N THR A 302 2.60 9.23 -10.08
CA THR A 302 3.12 8.98 -11.43
C THR A 302 4.14 10.06 -11.82
N GLU A 303 4.86 9.88 -12.91
CA GLU A 303 5.86 10.85 -13.37
C GLU A 303 5.23 12.19 -13.76
N TYR A 304 5.93 13.30 -13.48
CA TYR A 304 5.44 14.65 -13.79
C TYR A 304 5.03 14.86 -15.25
N ARG A 305 5.64 14.16 -16.21
CA ARG A 305 5.26 14.26 -17.63
C ARG A 305 3.78 13.93 -17.90
N ASN A 306 3.13 13.22 -16.98
CA ASN A 306 1.72 12.85 -17.06
C ASN A 306 0.79 13.88 -16.40
N ALA A 307 1.30 15.02 -15.91
CA ALA A 307 0.53 16.08 -15.24
C ALA A 307 -0.61 16.64 -16.09
N LEU A 308 -0.39 16.71 -17.40
CA LEU A 308 -1.37 17.25 -18.34
C LEU A 308 -2.44 16.23 -18.74
N SER A 309 -2.25 14.95 -18.44
CA SER A 309 -3.29 13.92 -18.63
C SER A 309 -4.51 14.16 -17.73
N GLY A 310 -4.41 15.11 -16.79
CA GLY A 310 -5.45 15.42 -15.83
C GLY A 310 -5.56 14.31 -14.79
N GLN A 311 -6.60 14.41 -13.96
CA GLN A 311 -6.91 13.31 -13.07
C GLN A 311 -7.58 12.17 -13.84
N SER A 312 -7.13 10.97 -13.53
CA SER A 312 -7.73 9.75 -14.02
C SER A 312 -9.25 9.73 -13.76
N PRO A 313 -10.08 9.42 -14.77
CA PRO A 313 -11.52 9.32 -14.59
C PRO A 313 -11.90 8.25 -13.56
N PRO A 314 -13.07 8.37 -12.90
CA PRO A 314 -13.54 7.36 -11.98
C PRO A 314 -13.87 6.05 -12.72
N CYS A 315 -13.61 4.95 -12.02
CA CYS A 315 -13.98 3.60 -12.38
C CYS A 315 -15.39 3.33 -11.83
N VAL A 316 -16.40 3.25 -12.69
CA VAL A 316 -17.80 3.19 -12.25
C VAL A 316 -18.43 1.86 -12.66
N GLY A 317 -19.05 1.17 -11.70
CA GLY A 317 -19.75 -0.09 -11.93
C GLY A 317 -18.83 -1.25 -12.36
N VAL A 318 -19.42 -2.26 -13.01
CA VAL A 318 -18.72 -3.50 -13.39
C VAL A 318 -18.57 -3.59 -14.90
N GLN A 319 -17.34 -3.46 -15.39
CA GLN A 319 -16.98 -3.71 -16.78
C GLN A 319 -16.83 -5.21 -17.11
N PHE A 320 -16.28 -6.02 -16.20
CA PHE A 320 -15.98 -7.44 -16.41
C PHE A 320 -16.60 -8.31 -15.32
N ARG A 321 -17.83 -8.82 -15.56
CA ARG A 321 -18.59 -9.57 -14.55
C ARG A 321 -17.93 -10.88 -14.10
N GLU A 322 -17.29 -11.59 -15.01
CA GLU A 322 -16.64 -12.88 -14.74
C GLU A 322 -15.47 -12.76 -13.74
N LEU A 323 -14.80 -11.60 -13.73
CA LEU A 323 -13.67 -11.37 -12.83
C LEU A 323 -14.14 -11.12 -11.40
N VAL A 324 -15.18 -10.30 -11.19
CA VAL A 324 -15.67 -10.01 -9.83
C VAL A 324 -16.32 -11.23 -9.15
N GLN A 325 -16.79 -12.20 -9.93
CA GLN A 325 -17.24 -13.50 -9.41
C GLN A 325 -16.09 -14.35 -8.84
N ASN A 326 -14.87 -14.13 -9.34
CA ASN A 326 -13.67 -14.90 -8.99
C ASN A 326 -12.67 -14.07 -8.16
N LEU A 327 -13.14 -13.12 -7.35
CA LEU A 327 -12.29 -12.38 -6.43
C LEU A 327 -11.64 -13.33 -5.39
N PRO A 328 -10.41 -13.03 -4.93
CA PRO A 328 -9.72 -13.86 -3.94
C PRO A 328 -10.58 -14.12 -2.70
N PRO A 329 -10.52 -15.32 -2.10
CA PRO A 329 -11.28 -15.65 -0.89
C PRO A 329 -11.10 -14.62 0.22
N GLY A 330 -12.17 -14.35 0.97
CA GLY A 330 -12.17 -13.42 2.11
C GLY A 330 -12.18 -11.93 1.77
N ASN A 331 -12.46 -11.59 0.51
CA ASN A 331 -12.80 -10.24 0.05
C ASN A 331 -14.01 -9.62 0.79
N ASP A 332 -14.90 -10.44 1.33
CA ASP A 332 -16.14 -10.05 2.01
C ASP A 332 -16.10 -10.29 3.53
N ILE A 333 -14.97 -10.78 4.07
CA ILE A 333 -14.80 -11.01 5.51
C ILE A 333 -14.47 -9.67 6.19
N PRO A 334 -15.26 -9.21 7.17
CA PRO A 334 -14.95 -7.99 7.93
C PRO A 334 -13.59 -8.04 8.59
N LEU A 335 -12.95 -6.87 8.74
CA LEU A 335 -11.74 -6.77 9.55
C LEU A 335 -12.06 -7.11 11.01
N PRO A 336 -11.11 -7.69 11.77
CA PRO A 336 -11.31 -7.96 13.19
C PRO A 336 -11.59 -6.65 13.94
N ARG A 337 -12.26 -6.79 15.09
CA ARG A 337 -12.59 -5.67 15.97
C ARG A 337 -11.32 -4.86 16.32
N ASN A 338 -11.40 -3.54 16.22
CA ASN A 338 -10.32 -2.65 16.62
C ASN A 338 -10.87 -1.58 17.57
N PRO A 339 -10.81 -1.81 18.89
CA PRO A 339 -11.39 -0.90 19.88
C PRO A 339 -10.87 0.54 19.78
N GLU A 340 -9.60 0.73 19.39
CA GLU A 340 -9.01 2.06 19.24
C GLU A 340 -9.63 2.81 18.06
N MET A 341 -9.66 2.20 16.87
CA MET A 341 -10.28 2.81 15.68
C MET A 341 -11.80 2.98 15.85
N GLU A 342 -12.45 2.05 16.55
CA GLU A 342 -13.87 2.19 16.93
C GLU A 342 -14.08 3.40 17.84
N GLN A 343 -13.29 3.54 18.91
CA GLN A 343 -13.37 4.70 19.80
C GLN A 343 -13.06 6.01 19.08
N GLN A 344 -12.10 6.03 18.14
CA GLN A 344 -11.81 7.19 17.30
C GLN A 344 -13.00 7.55 16.42
N ALA A 345 -13.68 6.58 15.82
CA ALA A 345 -14.92 6.83 15.07
C ALA A 345 -16.00 7.48 15.97
N PHE A 346 -16.07 7.09 17.26
CA PHE A 346 -16.99 7.66 18.24
C PHE A 346 -16.50 8.95 18.95
N GLY A 347 -15.25 9.38 18.75
CA GLY A 347 -14.71 10.66 19.25
C GLY A 347 -13.90 10.62 20.55
N GLY A 348 -13.26 9.49 20.90
CA GLY A 348 -12.26 9.43 21.97
C GLY A 348 -10.97 10.16 21.58
N GLY A 349 -10.41 10.97 22.49
CA GLY A 349 -9.19 11.76 22.26
C GLY A 349 -7.93 11.00 22.64
N HIS A 350 -7.04 10.76 21.67
CA HIS A 350 -5.67 10.25 21.88
C HIS A 350 -4.67 11.04 21.02
N HIS A 351 -3.44 11.21 21.52
CA HIS A 351 -2.34 11.87 20.81
C HIS A 351 -1.69 10.89 19.82
N HIS A 352 -1.49 11.30 18.56
CA HIS A 352 -0.90 10.47 17.51
C HIS A 352 0.27 11.16 16.79
N THR A 353 1.22 10.35 16.31
CA THR A 353 2.33 10.73 15.43
C THR A 353 1.90 10.82 13.97
N ALA A 354 2.53 11.72 13.19
CA ALA A 354 2.27 11.93 11.76
C ALA A 354 2.25 10.62 10.93
N ILE A 355 1.35 10.52 9.94
CA ILE A 355 1.40 9.46 8.92
C ILE A 355 2.51 9.81 7.94
N THR A 356 3.64 9.10 8.05
CA THR A 356 4.79 9.23 7.14
C THR A 356 4.88 8.04 6.20
N TYR A 357 5.13 8.30 4.92
CA TYR A 357 5.32 7.26 3.90
C TYR A 357 6.82 7.10 3.65
N LYS A 358 7.40 5.96 4.04
CA LYS A 358 8.83 5.68 3.80
C LYS A 358 9.06 5.32 2.32
N ASN A 359 10.11 5.89 1.72
CA ASN A 359 10.61 5.49 0.40
C ASN A 359 11.21 4.09 0.47
N PHE A 360 10.65 3.12 -0.27
CA PHE A 360 11.33 1.84 -0.52
C PHE A 360 12.26 1.90 -1.75
N GLU A 361 12.87 3.04 -2.05
CA GLU A 361 13.74 3.23 -3.25
C GLU A 361 15.25 3.19 -2.95
N LYS A 362 15.68 2.93 -1.70
CA LYS A 362 17.11 2.92 -1.34
C LYS A 362 17.80 1.55 -1.30
N ASP A 363 17.16 0.48 -1.77
CA ASP A 363 17.83 -0.83 -1.90
C ASP A 363 18.46 -0.98 -3.30
N GLY A 364 19.36 -0.06 -3.62
CA GLY A 364 20.24 -0.15 -4.78
C GLY A 364 21.42 -1.07 -4.48
N PHE A 365 21.47 -2.19 -5.19
CA PHE A 365 22.65 -3.04 -5.32
C PHE A 365 23.90 -2.20 -5.61
N SER A 366 24.82 -2.10 -4.66
CA SER A 366 26.23 -1.78 -4.94
C SER A 366 27.00 -3.09 -5.00
N SER A 367 27.50 -3.42 -6.19
CA SER A 367 28.51 -4.47 -6.35
C SER A 367 29.77 -4.08 -5.56
N PRO A 368 30.32 -4.95 -4.70
CA PRO A 368 31.67 -4.75 -4.21
C PRO A 368 32.66 -5.31 -5.24
N SER A 369 33.56 -4.44 -5.68
CA SER A 369 34.81 -4.81 -6.30
C SER A 369 35.60 -5.76 -5.39
N PHE A 370 36.14 -6.81 -6.00
CA PHE A 370 37.08 -7.76 -5.43
C PHE A 370 38.29 -7.05 -4.82
N ASN A 371 38.65 -7.43 -3.59
CA ASN A 371 40.04 -7.64 -3.22
C ASN A 371 40.14 -8.73 -2.14
N ALA A 372 41.08 -9.65 -2.38
CA ALA A 372 41.29 -10.89 -1.66
C ALA A 372 41.96 -10.68 -0.29
N GLY A 373 41.60 -11.55 0.65
CA GLY A 373 42.26 -11.65 1.96
C GLY A 373 41.51 -12.61 2.88
N PHE A 374 41.79 -13.91 2.75
CA PHE A 374 41.34 -14.94 3.68
C PHE A 374 42.00 -14.74 5.05
N SER A 375 41.21 -14.72 6.12
CA SER A 375 41.58 -15.32 7.42
C SER A 375 40.33 -15.52 8.27
N LEU A 376 40.04 -16.78 8.58
CA LEU A 376 39.06 -17.19 9.58
C LEU A 376 39.64 -16.91 10.97
N SER A 377 38.98 -16.06 11.75
CA SER A 377 39.09 -16.10 13.21
C SER A 377 37.72 -15.84 13.83
N ASP A 378 37.29 -16.87 14.51
CA ASP A 378 36.10 -17.03 15.33
C ASP A 378 35.90 -15.86 16.32
N THR A 379 34.78 -15.13 16.18
CA THR A 379 34.04 -14.57 17.32
C THR A 379 32.59 -14.39 16.88
N SER A 380 31.69 -15.08 17.57
CA SER A 380 30.25 -14.92 17.44
C SER A 380 29.81 -13.46 17.56
N THR A 381 29.15 -12.92 16.55
CA THR A 381 28.25 -11.77 16.72
C THR A 381 26.87 -12.16 16.21
N HIS A 382 26.02 -12.59 17.13
CA HIS A 382 24.57 -12.50 16.94
C HIS A 382 24.23 -11.10 16.45
N TYR A 383 23.46 -11.00 15.37
CA TYR A 383 22.80 -9.75 14.97
C TYR A 383 21.73 -9.39 16.01
N GLY A 384 22.19 -8.89 17.16
CA GLY A 384 21.37 -8.15 18.11
C GLY A 384 21.28 -6.67 17.69
N PRO A 385 20.21 -5.96 18.06
CA PRO A 385 20.02 -4.56 17.72
C PRO A 385 21.14 -3.68 18.28
N LYS A 386 21.66 -2.75 17.47
CA LYS A 386 22.67 -1.78 17.89
C LYS A 386 22.06 -0.73 18.82
N ILE A 387 22.64 -0.57 20.01
CA ILE A 387 22.28 0.45 21.00
C ILE A 387 22.95 1.78 20.61
N ASN A 388 22.22 2.90 20.66
CA ASN A 388 22.80 4.23 20.41
C ASN A 388 23.57 4.76 21.63
N ALA A 389 24.33 5.85 21.46
CA ALA A 389 25.21 6.41 22.49
C ALA A 389 24.52 6.86 23.80
N ASN A 390 23.18 6.83 23.85
CA ASN A 390 22.38 7.18 25.02
C ASN A 390 21.73 5.96 25.69
N GLY A 391 22.12 4.73 25.32
CA GLY A 391 21.59 3.51 25.94
C GLY A 391 20.13 3.19 25.59
N GLN A 392 19.53 3.89 24.63
CA GLN A 392 18.17 3.61 24.18
C GLN A 392 18.19 2.67 22.97
N LEU A 393 17.40 1.61 23.05
CA LEU A 393 17.12 0.72 21.92
C LEU A 393 16.43 1.53 20.82
N ASN A 394 16.97 1.48 19.59
CA ASN A 394 16.26 2.03 18.42
C ASN A 394 14.97 1.22 18.21
N ASN A 395 13.82 1.81 18.52
CA ASN A 395 12.48 1.22 18.38
C ASN A 395 12.05 0.97 16.92
N GLU A 396 12.95 1.02 15.94
CA GLU A 396 12.63 0.91 14.50
C GLU A 396 12.26 -0.51 14.03
N TYR A 397 12.47 -1.53 14.88
CA TYR A 397 12.14 -2.94 14.59
C TYR A 397 11.32 -3.58 15.73
N MET A 398 10.34 -2.86 16.27
CA MET A 398 9.36 -3.44 17.17
C MET A 398 8.45 -4.39 16.38
N TYR A 399 8.70 -5.70 16.47
CA TYR A 399 7.74 -6.71 16.02
C TYR A 399 6.47 -6.58 16.87
N LYS A 400 5.35 -6.22 16.25
CA LYS A 400 4.04 -6.18 16.90
C LYS A 400 3.29 -7.46 16.62
N GLU A 401 2.83 -8.13 17.65
CA GLU A 401 1.92 -9.26 17.52
C GLU A 401 0.65 -8.79 16.79
N VAL A 402 0.30 -9.46 15.69
CA VAL A 402 -0.95 -9.23 14.96
C VAL A 402 -1.98 -10.21 15.48
N TYR A 403 -2.78 -9.76 16.45
CA TYR A 403 -3.84 -10.57 17.04
C TYR A 403 -4.86 -11.02 15.98
N GLY A 404 -5.24 -12.30 16.02
CA GLY A 404 -6.22 -12.87 15.09
C GLY A 404 -5.68 -13.16 13.70
N TRP A 405 -4.36 -13.16 13.53
CA TRP A 405 -3.68 -13.64 12.32
C TRP A 405 -3.02 -15.01 12.61
N PRO A 406 -3.28 -16.06 11.80
CA PRO A 406 -4.12 -16.09 10.61
C PRO A 406 -5.62 -15.97 10.92
N SER A 407 -6.41 -15.45 9.96
CA SER A 407 -7.85 -15.15 10.17
C SER A 407 -8.76 -16.37 10.28
N LYS A 408 -8.23 -17.57 10.09
CA LYS A 408 -8.89 -18.86 10.32
C LYS A 408 -8.08 -19.64 11.34
N ASP A 409 -8.75 -20.46 12.14
CA ASP A 409 -8.09 -21.42 13.04
C ASP A 409 -7.44 -22.54 12.20
N LEU A 410 -6.25 -22.25 11.68
CA LEU A 410 -5.43 -23.18 10.93
C LEU A 410 -4.66 -24.05 11.93
N LYS A 411 -4.87 -25.36 11.84
CA LYS A 411 -4.10 -26.34 12.60
C LYS A 411 -2.87 -26.73 11.80
N PHE A 412 -1.71 -26.33 12.30
CA PHE A 412 -0.43 -26.78 11.78
C PHE A 412 0.10 -27.92 12.64
N GLY A 413 0.85 -28.83 12.01
CA GLY A 413 1.79 -29.68 12.72
C GLY A 413 2.99 -28.88 13.23
N GLN A 414 4.08 -29.57 13.55
CA GLN A 414 5.36 -28.90 13.75
C GLN A 414 5.72 -28.08 12.48
N ILE A 415 5.91 -26.76 12.66
CA ILE A 415 6.34 -25.86 11.59
C ILE A 415 7.82 -26.13 11.33
N ALA A 416 8.12 -26.51 10.10
CA ALA A 416 9.47 -26.83 9.65
C ALA A 416 10.19 -25.60 9.12
N ALA A 417 9.50 -24.76 8.35
CA ALA A 417 10.05 -23.53 7.80
C ALA A 417 8.97 -22.47 7.53
N VAL A 418 9.39 -21.20 7.55
CA VAL A 418 8.58 -20.04 7.18
C VAL A 418 9.41 -19.12 6.30
N THR A 419 8.83 -18.61 5.21
CA THR A 419 9.48 -17.62 4.32
C THR A 419 8.44 -16.68 3.71
N LEU A 420 8.88 -15.75 2.86
CA LEU A 420 8.01 -14.85 2.09
C LEU A 420 8.08 -15.18 0.60
N ASP A 421 6.94 -15.13 -0.08
CA ASP A 421 6.92 -15.13 -1.55
C ASP A 421 7.29 -13.75 -2.12
N HIS A 422 7.41 -13.65 -3.45
CA HIS A 422 7.76 -12.39 -4.11
C HIS A 422 6.73 -11.27 -3.94
N ASN A 423 5.50 -11.60 -3.55
CA ASN A 423 4.45 -10.63 -3.26
C ASN A 423 4.46 -10.20 -1.79
N GLY A 424 5.28 -10.83 -0.93
CA GLY A 424 5.34 -10.59 0.50
C GLY A 424 4.33 -11.41 1.31
N ASN A 425 3.72 -12.45 0.73
CA ASN A 425 2.84 -13.38 1.44
C ASN A 425 3.66 -14.40 2.24
N VAL A 426 3.11 -14.86 3.36
CA VAL A 426 3.80 -15.79 4.26
C VAL A 426 3.63 -17.22 3.77
N ALA A 427 4.73 -17.88 3.46
CA ALA A 427 4.77 -19.29 3.09
C ALA A 427 5.23 -20.13 4.28
N ILE A 428 4.43 -21.13 4.64
CA ILE A 428 4.68 -22.04 5.77
C ILE A 428 4.84 -23.46 5.23
N PHE A 429 5.86 -24.17 5.70
CA PHE A 429 6.04 -25.60 5.48
C PHE A 429 5.94 -26.32 6.82
N HIS A 430 5.02 -27.28 6.96
CA HIS A 430 4.77 -27.98 8.22
C HIS A 430 4.62 -29.49 8.05
N ARG A 431 4.79 -30.22 9.16
CA ARG A 431 4.88 -31.69 9.19
C ARG A 431 3.54 -32.40 9.35
N GLY A 432 2.41 -31.70 9.18
CA GLY A 432 1.07 -32.27 9.37
C GLY A 432 0.92 -33.05 10.69
N ASP A 433 0.53 -34.31 10.61
CA ASP A 433 0.39 -35.24 11.74
C ASP A 433 1.69 -35.98 12.12
N HIS A 434 2.80 -35.71 11.41
CA HIS A 434 4.12 -36.28 11.68
C HIS A 434 4.89 -35.40 12.67
N VAL A 435 5.68 -36.06 13.52
CA VAL A 435 6.48 -35.41 14.57
C VAL A 435 7.93 -35.85 14.42
N TRP A 436 8.84 -34.87 14.36
CA TRP A 436 10.27 -35.13 14.47
C TRP A 436 10.65 -35.13 15.96
N ASN A 437 11.18 -36.25 16.44
CA ASN A 437 11.77 -36.46 17.76
C ASN A 437 13.05 -37.32 17.68
N GLU A 438 13.66 -37.66 18.83
CA GLU A 438 14.87 -38.50 18.86
C GLU A 438 14.70 -39.92 18.28
N LEU A 439 13.47 -40.43 18.17
CA LEU A 439 13.16 -41.78 17.65
C LEU A 439 12.86 -41.80 16.15
N THR A 440 12.91 -40.64 15.48
CA THR A 440 12.53 -40.51 14.07
C THR A 440 13.54 -41.17 13.13
N PHE A 441 14.78 -41.34 13.56
CA PHE A 441 15.85 -41.91 12.75
C PHE A 441 16.70 -42.88 13.55
N ASP A 442 17.23 -43.90 12.88
CA ASP A 442 18.21 -44.81 13.49
C ASP A 442 19.61 -44.18 13.54
N TYR A 443 20.54 -44.94 14.08
CA TYR A 443 21.96 -44.57 14.14
C TYR A 443 22.57 -44.31 12.74
N TYR A 444 22.04 -44.94 11.70
CA TYR A 444 22.50 -44.80 10.31
C TYR A 444 21.73 -43.72 9.53
N ASN A 445 20.90 -42.93 10.20
CA ASN A 445 20.05 -41.90 9.63
C ASN A 445 18.92 -42.40 8.74
N ASN A 446 18.60 -43.70 8.77
CA ASN A 446 17.40 -44.21 8.13
C ASN A 446 16.17 -43.75 8.91
N TYR A 447 15.13 -43.35 8.19
CA TYR A 447 13.87 -42.93 8.77
C TYR A 447 13.13 -44.13 9.38
N LEU A 448 12.73 -44.02 10.66
CA LEU A 448 12.19 -45.11 11.49
C LEU A 448 10.69 -45.09 11.88
N PRO A 449 9.87 -44.04 11.67
CA PRO A 449 8.62 -43.91 12.42
C PRO A 449 7.50 -44.86 11.98
N PRO A 450 6.46 -45.03 12.84
CA PRO A 450 5.47 -46.10 12.76
C PRO A 450 4.39 -45.96 11.65
N ARG A 451 4.58 -45.07 10.68
CA ARG A 451 3.59 -44.73 9.65
C ARG A 451 4.24 -44.74 8.28
N ASP A 452 4.05 -45.83 7.54
CA ASP A 452 4.58 -46.01 6.17
C ASP A 452 3.94 -45.09 5.10
N HIS A 453 3.21 -44.04 5.49
CA HIS A 453 2.47 -43.19 4.57
C HIS A 453 3.03 -41.76 4.51
N PRO A 454 2.92 -41.08 3.36
CA PRO A 454 3.20 -39.66 3.29
C PRO A 454 2.18 -38.85 4.11
N ILE A 455 2.53 -37.61 4.46
CA ILE A 455 1.64 -36.67 5.15
C ILE A 455 0.42 -36.41 4.27
N LYS A 456 -0.78 -36.74 4.77
CA LYS A 456 -2.03 -36.64 4.00
C LYS A 456 -2.62 -35.22 3.97
N THR A 457 -2.24 -34.37 4.92
CA THR A 457 -2.65 -32.97 4.91
C THR A 457 -1.75 -32.15 3.98
N PRO A 458 -2.25 -31.02 3.43
CA PRO A 458 -1.37 -30.08 2.73
C PRO A 458 -0.23 -29.67 3.67
N THR A 459 1.01 -29.66 3.17
CA THR A 459 2.21 -29.39 3.95
C THR A 459 2.75 -27.98 3.70
N VAL A 460 2.48 -27.42 2.51
CA VAL A 460 2.83 -26.04 2.15
C VAL A 460 1.58 -25.19 2.13
N ILE A 461 1.58 -24.10 2.90
CA ILE A 461 0.48 -23.15 3.02
C ILE A 461 0.99 -21.74 2.76
N ILE A 462 0.37 -21.03 1.82
CA ILE A 462 0.64 -19.61 1.55
C ILE A 462 -0.50 -18.79 2.14
N LEU A 463 -0.16 -17.85 3.02
CA LEU A 463 -1.06 -16.94 3.70
C LEU A 463 -0.82 -15.53 3.22
N ASP A 464 -1.90 -14.80 2.94
CA ASP A 464 -1.80 -13.36 2.73
C ASP A 464 -1.30 -12.70 4.04
N SER A 465 -0.22 -11.93 3.95
CA SER A 465 0.45 -11.42 5.16
C SER A 465 -0.38 -10.38 5.91
N VAL A 466 -1.36 -9.75 5.25
CA VAL A 466 -2.17 -8.69 5.83
C VAL A 466 -3.42 -9.26 6.49
N THR A 467 -4.14 -10.09 5.75
CA THR A 467 -5.43 -10.63 6.14
C THR A 467 -5.32 -11.96 6.87
N GLY A 468 -4.22 -12.71 6.70
CA GLY A 468 -4.05 -14.04 7.28
C GLY A 468 -4.87 -15.13 6.61
N LEU A 469 -5.39 -14.84 5.41
CA LEU A 469 -6.18 -15.77 4.63
C LEU A 469 -5.29 -16.73 3.85
N VAL A 470 -5.73 -17.98 3.79
CA VAL A 470 -5.11 -19.01 2.95
C VAL A 470 -5.29 -18.66 1.48
N MET A 471 -4.18 -18.35 0.81
CA MET A 471 -4.13 -18.11 -0.63
C MET A 471 -3.93 -19.41 -1.42
N LYS A 472 -3.11 -20.33 -0.89
CA LYS A 472 -2.76 -21.58 -1.57
C LYS A 472 -2.38 -22.66 -0.57
N GLN A 473 -2.78 -23.91 -0.81
CA GLN A 473 -2.37 -25.09 -0.03
C GLN A 473 -2.06 -26.25 -0.97
N TRP A 474 -0.96 -26.97 -0.74
CA TRP A 474 -0.54 -28.11 -1.56
C TRP A 474 0.47 -28.99 -0.80
N GLY A 475 1.00 -30.03 -1.47
CA GLY A 475 2.02 -30.91 -0.90
C GLY A 475 1.47 -32.10 -0.10
N SER A 476 0.16 -32.35 -0.16
CA SER A 476 -0.47 -33.55 0.39
C SER A 476 0.01 -34.79 -0.37
N GLY A 477 0.39 -35.84 0.35
CA GLY A 477 0.81 -37.12 -0.22
C GLY A 477 2.24 -37.15 -0.77
N ILE A 478 2.99 -36.04 -0.67
CA ILE A 478 4.34 -35.93 -1.26
C ILE A 478 5.44 -36.14 -0.20
N PHE A 479 5.31 -35.48 0.96
CA PHE A 479 6.37 -35.38 1.96
C PHE A 479 6.16 -36.32 3.16
N TYR A 480 7.25 -36.70 3.81
CA TYR A 480 7.29 -37.55 5.01
C TYR A 480 7.84 -36.79 6.22
N MET A 481 8.88 -35.98 6.04
CA MET A 481 9.43 -35.15 7.12
C MET A 481 9.98 -33.83 6.56
N PRO A 482 9.08 -32.87 6.27
CA PRO A 482 9.41 -31.49 5.90
C PRO A 482 10.49 -30.83 6.77
N HIS A 483 11.44 -30.13 6.14
CA HIS A 483 12.43 -29.30 6.84
C HIS A 483 12.66 -27.93 6.19
N GLY A 484 13.25 -27.86 5.00
CA GLY A 484 13.60 -26.61 4.35
C GLY A 484 12.53 -26.13 3.37
N LEU A 485 12.30 -24.81 3.34
CA LEU A 485 11.49 -24.12 2.32
C LEU A 485 12.22 -22.85 1.88
N PHE A 486 12.44 -22.73 0.57
CA PHE A 486 12.95 -21.54 -0.09
C PHE A 486 12.13 -21.25 -1.34
N ILE A 487 11.86 -19.97 -1.62
CA ILE A 487 11.18 -19.53 -2.83
C ILE A 487 12.16 -18.69 -3.64
N SER A 488 12.50 -19.15 -4.85
CA SER A 488 13.43 -18.44 -5.72
C SER A 488 12.75 -17.25 -6.41
N ARG A 489 13.56 -16.38 -7.02
CA ARG A 489 13.09 -15.13 -7.65
C ARG A 489 12.09 -15.32 -8.79
N ASP A 490 12.18 -16.45 -9.48
CA ASP A 490 11.24 -16.88 -10.53
C ASP A 490 9.91 -17.45 -9.97
N GLY A 491 9.79 -17.54 -8.64
CA GLY A 491 8.62 -18.08 -7.95
C GLY A 491 8.65 -19.61 -7.78
N SER A 492 9.73 -20.30 -8.17
CA SER A 492 9.87 -21.75 -7.95
C SER A 492 10.08 -22.06 -6.46
N PHE A 493 9.53 -23.19 -6.01
CA PHE A 493 9.64 -23.66 -4.64
C PHE A 493 10.74 -24.70 -4.53
N TRP A 494 11.69 -24.47 -3.62
CA TRP A 494 12.73 -25.42 -3.27
C TRP A 494 12.49 -25.94 -1.86
N LEU A 495 12.26 -27.25 -1.76
CA LEU A 495 11.80 -27.91 -0.55
C LEU A 495 12.76 -29.05 -0.19
N THR A 496 13.00 -29.27 1.10
CA THR A 496 13.80 -30.40 1.56
C THR A 496 12.99 -31.29 2.49
N ASP A 497 13.18 -32.61 2.33
CA ASP A 497 12.58 -33.62 3.19
C ASP A 497 13.67 -34.52 3.76
N VAL A 498 13.79 -34.50 5.09
CA VAL A 498 14.89 -35.20 5.77
C VAL A 498 14.64 -36.70 5.89
N ALA A 499 13.39 -37.16 5.80
CA ALA A 499 13.06 -38.58 5.80
C ALA A 499 13.30 -39.19 4.42
N LEU A 500 12.94 -38.44 3.38
CA LEU A 500 13.16 -38.87 2.01
C LEU A 500 14.61 -38.74 1.58
N HIS A 501 15.46 -38.02 2.32
CA HIS A 501 16.83 -37.73 1.94
C HIS A 501 16.92 -36.97 0.60
N GLN A 502 15.95 -36.09 0.34
CA GLN A 502 15.75 -35.49 -0.97
C GLN A 502 15.52 -33.97 -0.92
N VAL A 503 15.92 -33.33 -2.02
CA VAL A 503 15.63 -31.93 -2.33
C VAL A 503 14.72 -31.90 -3.56
N PHE A 504 13.68 -31.09 -3.51
CA PHE A 504 12.69 -30.95 -4.57
C PHE A 504 12.66 -29.52 -5.07
N GLN A 505 12.51 -29.34 -6.39
CA GLN A 505 12.11 -28.09 -6.99
C GLN A 505 10.75 -28.26 -7.66
N PHE A 506 9.79 -27.41 -7.28
CA PHE A 506 8.47 -27.31 -7.90
C PHE A 506 8.37 -25.99 -8.66
N SER A 507 7.81 -26.04 -9.86
CA SER A 507 7.51 -24.84 -10.63
C SER A 507 6.38 -24.04 -9.99
N SER A 508 6.35 -22.73 -10.18
CA SER A 508 5.21 -21.90 -9.78
C SER A 508 3.90 -22.29 -10.47
N THR A 509 3.97 -22.97 -11.63
CA THR A 509 2.82 -23.36 -12.47
C THR A 509 2.36 -24.80 -12.29
N ASP A 510 3.23 -25.70 -11.81
CA ASP A 510 2.93 -27.12 -11.59
C ASP A 510 3.44 -27.52 -10.21
N LEU A 511 2.49 -27.70 -9.29
CA LEU A 511 2.73 -28.03 -7.89
C LEU A 511 2.33 -29.47 -7.55
N GLU A 512 1.87 -30.24 -8.54
CA GLU A 512 1.48 -31.65 -8.35
C GLU A 512 2.70 -32.56 -8.36
N LYS A 513 3.71 -32.21 -9.16
CA LYS A 513 4.95 -32.98 -9.29
C LYS A 513 6.19 -32.08 -9.30
N PRO A 514 7.31 -32.55 -8.73
CA PRO A 514 8.56 -31.81 -8.77
C PRO A 514 9.11 -31.79 -10.20
N ALA A 515 9.59 -30.64 -10.65
CA ALA A 515 10.33 -30.49 -11.90
C ALA A 515 11.78 -31.00 -11.77
N LEU A 516 12.33 -31.00 -10.55
CA LEU A 516 13.59 -31.65 -10.21
C LEU A 516 13.50 -32.33 -8.85
N THR A 517 14.06 -33.54 -8.75
CA THR A 517 14.27 -34.25 -7.49
C THR A 517 15.74 -34.68 -7.43
N LEU A 518 16.42 -34.32 -6.33
CA LEU A 518 17.80 -34.68 -6.07
C LEU A 518 17.86 -35.54 -4.80
N GLY A 519 18.74 -36.55 -4.78
CA GLY A 519 18.79 -37.55 -3.71
C GLY A 519 18.00 -38.82 -4.04
N GLU A 520 18.25 -39.88 -3.30
CA GLU A 520 17.55 -41.15 -3.43
C GLU A 520 16.57 -41.36 -2.26
N ARG A 521 15.35 -41.77 -2.61
CA ARG A 521 14.23 -41.81 -1.67
C ARG A 521 14.52 -42.79 -0.53
N PHE A 522 14.50 -42.30 0.70
CA PHE A 522 14.79 -43.04 1.95
C PHE A 522 16.22 -43.59 2.08
N VAL A 523 17.14 -43.17 1.21
CA VAL A 523 18.53 -43.63 1.25
C VAL A 523 19.43 -42.49 1.70
N PRO A 524 19.88 -42.48 2.97
CA PRO A 524 20.91 -41.55 3.40
C PRO A 524 22.23 -41.82 2.69
N GLY A 525 22.95 -40.75 2.36
CA GLY A 525 24.31 -40.87 1.87
C GLY A 525 25.07 -39.55 1.89
N ASN A 526 26.35 -39.63 1.56
CA ASN A 526 27.30 -38.52 1.57
C ASN A 526 28.11 -38.42 0.25
N ASP A 527 27.65 -39.08 -0.80
CA ASP A 527 28.23 -39.00 -2.14
C ASP A 527 27.53 -37.93 -3.00
N ASN A 528 27.91 -37.83 -4.28
CA ASN A 528 27.37 -36.82 -5.19
C ASN A 528 25.91 -37.06 -5.63
N ARG A 529 25.29 -38.17 -5.23
CA ARG A 529 23.93 -38.56 -5.64
C ARG A 529 22.96 -38.65 -4.47
N HIS A 530 23.45 -38.79 -3.25
CA HIS A 530 22.67 -38.97 -2.04
C HIS A 530 22.80 -37.78 -1.10
N PHE A 531 21.73 -37.50 -0.34
CA PHE A 531 21.80 -36.56 0.79
C PHE A 531 21.60 -37.30 2.11
N CYS A 532 22.12 -36.72 3.19
CA CYS A 532 21.82 -37.16 4.54
C CYS A 532 21.06 -36.05 5.25
N LYS A 533 19.72 -36.18 5.34
CA LYS A 533 18.82 -35.23 6.01
C LYS A 533 19.04 -33.78 5.53
N PRO A 534 18.80 -33.47 4.24
CA PRO A 534 19.00 -32.12 3.74
C PRO A 534 18.10 -31.13 4.49
N ALA A 535 18.69 -30.18 5.21
CA ALA A 535 17.97 -29.29 6.10
C ALA A 535 17.57 -27.96 5.44
N SER A 536 18.29 -27.53 4.41
CA SER A 536 18.03 -26.28 3.71
C SER A 536 18.63 -26.33 2.31
N VAL A 537 18.20 -25.38 1.47
CA VAL A 537 18.65 -25.22 0.09
C VAL A 537 18.77 -23.73 -0.20
N ALA A 538 19.87 -23.35 -0.85
CA ALA A 538 20.10 -22.00 -1.34
C ALA A 538 20.43 -22.08 -2.82
N VAL A 539 19.78 -21.24 -3.62
CA VAL A 539 19.94 -21.22 -5.07
C VAL A 539 20.76 -20.00 -5.45
N SER A 540 21.77 -20.18 -6.30
CA SER A 540 22.61 -19.07 -6.74
C SER A 540 21.83 -18.16 -7.71
N LYS A 541 22.33 -16.94 -7.96
CA LYS A 541 21.69 -16.05 -8.94
C LYS A 541 21.71 -16.60 -10.37
N SER A 542 22.65 -17.50 -10.68
CA SER A 542 22.76 -18.17 -11.98
C SER A 542 21.90 -19.43 -12.10
N GLY A 543 21.12 -19.78 -11.06
CA GLY A 543 20.52 -21.10 -10.90
C GLY A 543 21.47 -22.05 -10.18
#